data_AF-A0A7J4LWS7-F1
#
_entry.id   AF-A0A7J4LWS7-F1
#
_cell.length_a   1.000
_cell.length_b   1.000
_cell.length_c   1.000
_cell.angle_alpha   90.00
_cell.angle_beta   90.00
_cell.angle_gamma   90.00
#
_symmetry.space_group_name_H-M   'P 1'
#
loop_
_entity.id
_entity.type
_entity.pdbx_description
1 polymer ?
#
loop_
_entity_poly.entity_id
_entity_poly.type
_entity_poly.pdbx_seq_one_letter_code
_entity_poly.pdbx_strand_id
1 'polypeptide(L)'
;MGESVDLDFNVIASANADPDLYKLDLSLTYDDPITGTDKTIQTKAGVYVGGATDFDVAYSGTANGEYTFSLSNVGSVSASSVTVKIPEQSGWRVSGSNSVIIGNLNKGDYTIASFTLQQSSGGLFSQVGSQNVNPQEARQRGNITDSSQKTSRETPIKMEIIYTDSRGNRNTVTKEVAVNAQSALQITDTAAAGTSATGRRFTRQSASQVFWAKAKWLIAPLILLIFWFIVRGKVKKGRLEDPSYNAKRAIGELLFPKRAKEKKKERK
;
A
#
# COMPACT_ATOMS: atom_id res chain seq x y z
N MET A 1 -7.07 39.94 -46.25
CA MET A 1 -5.93 39.02 -46.04
C MET A 1 -5.22 39.50 -44.79
N GLY A 2 -5.10 38.67 -43.75
CA GLY A 2 -4.39 39.02 -42.53
C GLY A 2 -3.03 38.31 -42.51
N GLU A 3 -1.97 39.04 -42.18
CA GLU A 3 -0.67 38.44 -41.89
C GLU A 3 -0.76 37.72 -40.53
N SER A 4 -0.25 36.50 -40.47
CA SER A 4 -0.03 35.79 -39.21
C SER A 4 1.43 35.96 -38.82
N VAL A 5 1.69 36.23 -37.55
CA VAL A 5 3.04 36.26 -36.99
C VAL A 5 3.11 35.23 -35.87
N ASP A 6 4.12 34.37 -35.93
CA ASP A 6 4.43 33.44 -34.86
C ASP A 6 5.33 34.12 -33.83
N LEU A 7 5.05 33.88 -32.54
CA LEU A 7 5.84 34.40 -31.42
C LEU A 7 6.54 33.23 -30.73
N ASP A 8 7.86 33.16 -30.90
CA ASP A 8 8.70 32.13 -30.28
C ASP A 8 9.37 32.65 -29.00
N PHE A 9 9.31 31.85 -27.94
CA PHE A 9 9.96 32.15 -26.66
C PHE A 9 10.89 31.01 -26.27
N ASN A 10 12.14 31.35 -25.93
CA ASN A 10 13.08 30.40 -25.35
C ASN A 10 12.85 30.33 -23.84
N VAL A 11 12.48 29.14 -23.37
CA VAL A 11 12.32 28.86 -21.94
C VAL A 11 13.47 27.98 -21.48
N ILE A 12 14.20 28.44 -20.48
CA ILE A 12 15.35 27.72 -19.91
C ILE A 12 15.04 27.42 -18.45
N ALA A 13 15.00 26.13 -18.11
CA ALA A 13 14.99 25.71 -16.72
C ALA A 13 16.42 25.73 -16.17
N SER A 14 16.59 26.17 -14.92
CA SER A 14 17.86 26.03 -14.22
C SER A 14 18.28 24.56 -14.15
N ALA A 15 19.58 24.26 -14.27
CA ALA A 15 20.10 22.91 -14.05
C ALA A 15 19.77 22.37 -12.65
N ASN A 16 19.59 23.28 -11.69
CA ASN A 16 19.24 23.00 -10.30
C ASN A 16 17.74 23.20 -10.00
N ALA A 17 16.88 23.34 -11.02
CA ALA A 17 15.44 23.45 -10.80
C ALA A 17 14.91 22.16 -10.15
N ASP A 18 14.12 22.35 -9.09
CA ASP A 18 13.45 21.26 -8.41
C ASP A 18 12.46 20.57 -9.36
N PRO A 19 12.23 19.26 -9.21
CA PRO A 19 11.23 18.58 -10.02
C PRO A 19 9.83 19.11 -9.69
N ASP A 20 9.12 19.66 -10.68
CA ASP A 20 7.70 20.03 -10.58
C ASP A 20 7.12 20.46 -11.94
N LEU A 21 5.82 20.77 -11.95
CA LEU A 21 5.15 21.51 -13.02
C LEU A 21 5.18 23.01 -12.72
N TYR A 22 6.06 23.74 -13.41
CA TYR A 22 6.16 25.18 -13.32
C TYR A 22 5.11 25.86 -14.20
N LYS A 23 4.39 26.81 -13.62
CA LYS A 23 3.33 27.54 -14.32
C LYS A 23 3.89 28.78 -15.02
N LEU A 24 3.54 28.94 -16.29
CA LEU A 24 3.82 30.13 -17.07
C LEU A 24 2.49 30.83 -17.40
N ASP A 25 2.27 32.00 -16.79
CA ASP A 25 1.14 32.87 -17.12
C ASP A 25 1.54 33.78 -18.29
N LEU A 26 0.84 33.65 -19.41
CA LEU A 26 1.08 34.41 -20.63
C LEU A 26 -0.04 35.44 -20.80
N SER A 27 0.33 36.70 -20.94
CA SER A 27 -0.61 37.80 -21.18
C SER A 27 -0.20 38.52 -22.46
N LEU A 28 -1.09 38.54 -23.44
CA LEU A 28 -0.96 39.31 -24.66
C LEU A 28 -1.93 40.49 -24.60
N THR A 29 -1.39 41.70 -24.57
CA THR A 29 -2.19 42.93 -24.67
C THR A 29 -1.95 43.56 -26.03
N TYR A 30 -3.03 43.92 -26.72
CA TYR A 30 -2.99 44.51 -28.06
C TYR A 30 -4.13 45.53 -28.22
N ASP A 31 -3.92 46.55 -29.04
CA ASP A 31 -4.97 47.50 -29.42
C ASP A 31 -5.92 46.84 -30.43
N ASP A 32 -7.21 46.77 -30.11
CA ASP A 32 -8.21 46.25 -31.04
C ASP A 32 -8.54 47.33 -32.09
N PRO A 33 -8.17 47.16 -33.37
CA PRO A 33 -8.38 48.16 -34.40
C PRO A 33 -9.87 48.41 -34.72
N ILE A 34 -10.77 47.53 -34.27
CA ILE A 34 -12.22 47.69 -34.47
C ILE A 34 -12.83 48.57 -33.38
N THR A 35 -12.40 48.40 -32.12
CA THR A 35 -12.98 49.10 -30.98
C THR A 35 -12.14 50.26 -30.45
N GLY A 36 -10.87 50.35 -30.85
CA GLY A 36 -9.91 51.37 -30.38
C GLY A 36 -9.57 51.26 -28.90
N THR A 37 -9.65 50.05 -28.35
CA THR A 37 -9.43 49.77 -26.93
C THR A 37 -8.47 48.61 -26.78
N ASP A 38 -7.61 48.66 -25.75
CA ASP A 38 -6.76 47.54 -25.40
C ASP A 38 -7.59 46.29 -25.06
N LYS A 39 -7.26 45.17 -25.72
CA LYS A 39 -7.71 43.84 -25.37
C LYS A 39 -6.57 43.05 -24.78
N THR A 40 -6.90 42.24 -23.78
CA THR A 40 -5.94 41.32 -23.15
C THR A 40 -6.41 39.89 -23.29
N ILE A 41 -5.54 39.02 -23.79
CA ILE A 41 -5.71 37.57 -23.83
C ILE A 41 -4.76 36.97 -22.81
N GLN A 42 -5.31 36.19 -21.88
CA GLN A 42 -4.53 35.46 -20.89
C GLN A 42 -4.59 33.96 -21.20
N THR A 43 -3.45 33.31 -21.20
CA THR A 43 -3.34 31.85 -21.31
C THR A 43 -2.33 31.31 -20.31
N LYS A 44 -2.38 30.00 -20.07
CA LYS A 44 -1.52 29.29 -19.13
C LYS A 44 -0.79 28.18 -19.86
N ALA A 45 0.52 28.18 -19.75
CA ALA A 45 1.37 27.08 -20.16
C ALA A 45 2.04 26.45 -18.93
N GLY A 46 2.52 25.22 -19.08
CA GLY A 46 3.22 24.49 -18.04
C GLY A 46 4.57 23.98 -18.54
N VAL A 47 5.61 24.16 -17.73
CA VAL A 47 6.94 23.61 -17.97
C VAL A 47 7.15 22.48 -16.98
N TYR A 48 7.18 21.24 -17.47
CA TYR A 48 7.43 20.09 -16.64
C TYR A 48 8.94 19.88 -16.47
N VAL A 49 9.41 20.04 -15.23
CA VAL A 49 10.79 19.74 -14.85
C VAL A 49 10.79 18.38 -14.16
N GLY A 50 11.41 17.39 -14.82
CA GLY A 50 11.59 16.06 -14.26
C GLY A 50 12.67 16.01 -13.17
N GLY A 51 12.84 14.86 -12.52
CA GLY A 51 13.94 14.57 -11.59
C GLY A 51 13.51 13.59 -10.50
N ALA A 52 14.21 13.62 -9.37
CA ALA A 52 13.93 12.76 -8.22
C ALA A 52 12.53 12.99 -7.64
N THR A 53 11.99 11.99 -6.95
CA THR A 53 10.74 12.09 -6.20
C THR A 53 10.99 11.63 -4.77
N ASP A 54 10.01 11.83 -3.89
CA ASP A 54 10.04 11.31 -2.53
C ASP A 54 8.87 10.36 -2.28
N PHE A 55 9.01 9.54 -1.26
CA PHE A 55 8.05 8.52 -0.87
C PHE A 55 7.67 8.65 0.60
N ASP A 56 6.43 8.33 0.90
CA ASP A 56 6.00 8.06 2.27
C ASP A 56 5.80 6.57 2.46
N VAL A 57 6.12 6.09 3.66
CA VAL A 57 5.89 4.69 4.05
C VAL A 57 5.23 4.64 5.40
N ALA A 58 4.08 3.98 5.44
CA ALA A 58 3.36 3.68 6.67
C ALA A 58 3.26 2.17 6.91
N TYR A 59 3.31 1.78 8.19
CA TYR A 59 2.96 0.43 8.61
C TYR A 59 1.44 0.22 8.52
N SER A 60 1.02 -0.84 7.84
CA SER A 60 -0.39 -1.13 7.56
C SER A 60 -0.95 -2.31 8.35
N GLY A 61 -0.09 -3.11 8.98
CA GLY A 61 -0.50 -4.21 9.85
C GLY A 61 0.41 -5.44 9.75
N THR A 62 0.12 -6.43 10.58
CA THR A 62 0.79 -7.73 10.56
C THR A 62 -0.20 -8.88 10.62
N ALA A 63 0.07 -9.92 9.86
CA ALA A 63 -0.65 -11.19 9.89
C ALA A 63 0.34 -12.34 9.72
N ASN A 64 0.32 -13.32 10.63
CA ASN A 64 1.15 -14.53 10.55
C ASN A 64 2.67 -14.26 10.38
N GLY A 65 3.20 -13.17 10.95
CA GLY A 65 4.61 -12.77 10.83
C GLY A 65 4.95 -12.02 9.54
N GLU A 66 3.99 -11.85 8.62
CA GLU A 66 4.09 -10.93 7.49
C GLU A 66 3.71 -9.52 7.96
N TYR A 67 4.58 -8.56 7.70
CA TYR A 67 4.40 -7.14 7.97
C TYR A 67 4.13 -6.43 6.65
N THR A 68 3.03 -5.70 6.58
CA THR A 68 2.62 -4.96 5.38
C THR A 68 2.88 -3.47 5.58
N PHE A 69 3.43 -2.85 4.54
CA PHE A 69 3.75 -1.44 4.47
C PHE A 69 3.06 -0.82 3.26
N SER A 70 2.38 0.30 3.47
CA SER A 70 1.88 1.14 2.38
C SER A 70 3.01 2.07 1.93
N LEU A 71 3.26 2.11 0.63
CA LEU A 71 4.24 2.99 -0.01
C LEU A 71 3.50 3.96 -0.94
N SER A 72 3.68 5.25 -0.75
CA SER A 72 3.07 6.30 -1.57
C SER A 72 4.13 7.17 -2.22
N ASN A 73 4.00 7.48 -3.52
CA ASN A 73 4.82 8.50 -4.16
C ASN A 73 4.22 9.88 -3.85
N VAL A 74 4.88 10.61 -2.94
CA VAL A 74 4.41 11.91 -2.44
C VAL A 74 5.06 13.10 -3.15
N GLY A 75 6.08 12.86 -3.97
CA GLY A 75 6.69 13.91 -4.78
C GLY A 75 5.88 14.27 -6.02
N SER A 76 6.38 15.26 -6.75
CA SER A 76 5.72 15.92 -7.89
C SER A 76 5.88 15.16 -9.23
N VAL A 77 6.70 14.11 -9.27
CA VAL A 77 7.09 13.41 -10.50
C VAL A 77 6.99 11.89 -10.35
N SER A 78 6.81 11.19 -11.48
CA SER A 78 6.71 9.72 -11.50
C SER A 78 8.05 9.04 -11.26
N ALA A 79 8.01 7.87 -10.62
CA ALA A 79 9.15 6.98 -10.41
C ALA A 79 8.98 5.68 -11.21
N SER A 80 10.05 5.25 -11.86
CA SER A 80 10.09 4.01 -12.64
C SER A 80 10.87 2.90 -11.94
N SER A 81 10.48 1.65 -12.18
CA SER A 81 11.20 0.46 -11.69
C SER A 81 11.49 0.52 -10.18
N VAL A 82 10.49 0.90 -9.38
CA VAL A 82 10.57 1.01 -7.93
C VAL A 82 10.75 -0.37 -7.31
N THR A 83 11.74 -0.47 -6.42
CA THR A 83 12.02 -1.65 -5.60
C THR A 83 12.12 -1.21 -4.15
N VAL A 84 11.37 -1.86 -3.27
CA VAL A 84 11.45 -1.66 -1.83
C VAL A 84 12.34 -2.74 -1.25
N LYS A 85 13.25 -2.38 -0.36
CA LYS A 85 14.18 -3.30 0.29
C LYS A 85 14.27 -3.00 1.78
N ILE A 86 14.35 -4.04 2.59
CA ILE A 86 14.71 -3.95 4.01
C ILE A 86 16.16 -4.40 4.14
N PRO A 87 17.13 -3.48 4.32
CA PRO A 87 18.52 -3.87 4.54
C PRO A 87 18.69 -4.58 5.90
N GLU A 88 19.82 -5.26 6.06
CA GLU A 88 20.24 -5.79 7.37
C GLU A 88 20.35 -4.65 8.38
N GLN A 89 19.76 -4.85 9.56
CA GLN A 89 19.65 -3.82 10.59
C GLN A 89 19.48 -4.44 11.98
N SER A 90 19.73 -3.66 13.03
CA SER A 90 19.50 -4.10 14.41
C SER A 90 18.01 -4.21 14.73
N GLY A 91 17.64 -5.19 15.56
CA GLY A 91 16.28 -5.34 16.09
C GLY A 91 15.30 -6.04 15.15
N TRP A 92 15.63 -6.19 13.86
CA TRP A 92 14.78 -6.85 12.88
C TRP A 92 15.58 -7.77 11.96
N ARG A 93 14.99 -8.90 11.60
CA ARG A 93 15.50 -9.82 10.60
C ARG A 93 14.41 -10.18 9.61
N VAL A 94 14.70 -10.09 8.32
CA VAL A 94 13.80 -10.59 7.27
C VAL A 94 13.95 -12.11 7.16
N SER A 95 12.83 -12.82 7.19
CA SER A 95 12.75 -14.26 6.96
C SER A 95 12.21 -14.52 5.55
N GLY A 96 13.09 -14.48 4.54
CA GLY A 96 12.74 -14.66 3.13
C GLY A 96 13.36 -13.58 2.25
N SER A 97 12.65 -13.16 1.19
CA SER A 97 13.09 -12.07 0.32
C SER A 97 13.08 -10.75 1.08
N ASN A 98 14.23 -10.06 1.10
CA ASN A 98 14.37 -8.73 1.69
C ASN A 98 14.06 -7.59 0.72
N SER A 99 13.58 -7.90 -0.50
CA SER A 99 13.17 -6.91 -1.49
C SER A 99 11.88 -7.31 -2.21
N VAL A 100 11.12 -6.30 -2.63
CA VAL A 100 9.89 -6.41 -3.41
C VAL A 100 9.98 -5.43 -4.59
N ILE A 101 9.82 -5.95 -5.81
CA ILE A 101 9.77 -5.13 -7.03
C ILE A 101 8.31 -4.71 -7.27
N ILE A 102 8.07 -3.41 -7.34
CA ILE A 102 6.74 -2.83 -7.55
C ILE A 102 6.52 -2.50 -9.03
N GLY A 103 7.50 -1.88 -9.69
CA GLY A 103 7.34 -1.32 -11.02
C GLY A 103 7.19 0.20 -10.97
N ASN A 104 6.30 0.77 -11.78
CA ASN A 104 6.18 2.23 -11.86
C ASN A 104 5.18 2.76 -10.82
N LEU A 105 5.48 3.91 -10.22
CA LEU A 105 4.58 4.64 -9.33
C LEU A 105 4.50 6.10 -9.78
N ASN A 106 3.34 6.52 -10.28
CA ASN A 106 3.14 7.93 -10.66
C ASN A 106 2.98 8.81 -9.43
N LYS A 107 3.01 10.13 -9.63
CA LYS A 107 2.66 11.11 -8.61
C LYS A 107 1.31 10.76 -7.97
N GLY A 108 1.28 10.64 -6.65
CA GLY A 108 0.07 10.36 -5.89
C GLY A 108 -0.39 8.90 -5.89
N ASP A 109 0.28 8.02 -6.64
CA ASP A 109 0.00 6.58 -6.58
C ASP A 109 0.50 6.00 -5.24
N TYR A 110 -0.21 4.97 -4.76
CA TYR A 110 0.21 4.17 -3.61
C TYR A 110 0.14 2.68 -3.94
N THR A 111 0.95 1.91 -3.23
CA THR A 111 1.01 0.45 -3.31
C THR A 111 1.28 -0.16 -1.94
N ILE A 112 1.34 -1.49 -1.88
CA ILE A 112 1.70 -2.23 -0.68
C ILE A 112 2.93 -3.11 -0.94
N ALA A 113 3.79 -3.23 0.06
CA ALA A 113 4.89 -4.18 0.10
C ALA A 113 4.82 -4.97 1.41
N SER A 114 4.98 -6.28 1.32
CA SER A 114 4.93 -7.18 2.47
C SER A 114 6.26 -7.91 2.65
N PHE A 115 6.67 -8.05 3.91
CA PHE A 115 7.89 -8.76 4.30
C PHE A 115 7.61 -9.65 5.50
N THR A 116 8.12 -10.87 5.50
CA THR A 116 8.11 -11.70 6.69
C THR A 116 9.24 -11.26 7.62
N LEU A 117 8.90 -10.73 8.79
CA LEU A 117 9.87 -10.17 9.73
C LEU A 117 9.85 -10.88 11.07
N GLN A 118 11.04 -10.99 11.66
CA GLN A 118 11.25 -11.46 13.02
C GLN A 118 11.93 -10.34 13.78
N GLN A 119 11.36 -9.96 14.93
CA GLN A 119 12.03 -9.04 15.83
C GLN A 119 13.21 -9.79 16.47
N SER A 120 14.42 -9.33 16.19
CA SER A 120 15.61 -9.82 16.86
C SER A 120 15.52 -9.30 18.29
N SER A 121 15.23 -10.17 19.25
CA SER A 121 15.33 -9.82 20.66
C SER A 121 16.75 -9.34 20.93
N GLY A 122 16.92 -8.02 21.06
CA GLY A 122 18.14 -7.45 21.60
C GLY A 122 18.29 -8.01 23.00
N GLY A 123 19.12 -9.04 23.16
CA GLY A 123 19.38 -9.66 24.44
C GLY A 123 20.00 -8.65 25.39
N LEU A 124 19.19 -8.06 26.26
CA LEU A 124 19.68 -7.55 27.53
C LEU A 124 19.55 -8.70 28.53
N PHE A 125 20.67 -9.41 28.73
CA PHE A 125 20.91 -10.07 29.99
C PHE A 125 21.00 -8.96 31.06
N SER A 126 19.91 -8.70 31.78
CA SER A 126 20.04 -8.07 33.09
C SER A 126 20.46 -9.17 34.06
N GLN A 127 21.76 -9.41 34.11
CA GLN A 127 22.39 -10.13 35.21
C GLN A 127 22.29 -9.23 36.45
N VAL A 128 21.10 -9.15 37.05
CA VAL A 128 21.04 -8.85 38.48
C VAL A 128 21.58 -10.08 39.16
N GLY A 129 22.84 -9.97 39.61
CA GLY A 129 23.46 -10.98 40.44
C GLY A 129 22.50 -11.34 41.58
N SER A 130 22.29 -12.64 41.74
CA SER A 130 21.58 -13.19 42.89
C SER A 130 22.35 -12.82 44.16
N GLN A 131 22.05 -11.65 44.71
CA GLN A 131 22.31 -11.35 46.12
C GLN A 131 21.04 -11.72 46.87
N ASN A 132 21.21 -12.67 47.77
CA ASN A 132 20.18 -13.23 48.63
C ASN A 132 19.76 -12.16 49.64
N VAL A 133 18.82 -11.27 49.27
CA VAL A 133 18.31 -10.25 50.18
C VAL A 133 17.10 -10.82 50.91
N ASN A 134 17.19 -10.89 52.23
CA ASN A 134 16.16 -11.43 53.10
C ASN A 134 14.83 -10.64 52.92
N PRO A 135 13.67 -11.27 52.60
CA PRO A 135 12.44 -10.57 52.24
C PRO A 135 11.83 -9.66 53.32
N GLN A 136 12.35 -9.70 54.55
CA GLN A 136 11.84 -8.93 55.68
C GLN A 136 12.47 -7.53 55.82
N GLU A 137 13.65 -7.29 55.25
CA GLU A 137 14.35 -5.99 55.38
C GLU A 137 13.99 -4.99 54.26
N ALA A 138 13.45 -5.47 53.14
CA ALA A 138 13.10 -4.63 51.98
C ALA A 138 11.82 -3.78 52.17
N ARG A 139 11.04 -4.00 53.24
CA ARG A 139 9.78 -3.28 53.50
C ARG A 139 9.95 -1.92 54.18
N GLN A 140 11.15 -1.59 54.68
CA GLN A 140 11.41 -0.35 55.42
C GLN A 140 12.19 0.71 54.63
N ARG A 141 12.71 0.39 53.44
CA ARG A 141 13.24 1.39 52.50
C ARG A 141 12.16 1.70 51.48
N GLY A 142 11.33 2.70 51.80
CA GLY A 142 10.33 3.27 50.89
C GLY A 142 10.95 3.95 49.68
N ASN A 143 11.46 3.16 48.73
CA ASN A 143 11.83 3.61 47.40
C ASN A 143 11.67 2.42 46.43
N ILE A 144 10.44 1.92 46.32
CA ILE A 144 10.04 1.12 45.18
C ILE A 144 9.85 2.13 44.04
N THR A 145 10.92 2.44 43.32
CA THR A 145 10.77 2.97 41.97
C THR A 145 10.18 1.83 41.17
N ASP A 146 8.89 1.91 40.90
CA ASP A 146 8.17 1.07 39.95
C ASP A 146 8.81 1.26 38.56
N SER A 147 9.88 0.53 38.32
CA SER A 147 10.50 0.37 37.01
C SER A 147 9.79 -0.73 36.21
N SER A 148 8.47 -0.80 36.32
CA SER A 148 7.61 -1.49 35.35
C SER A 148 7.33 -0.60 34.13
N GLN A 149 8.13 0.44 33.90
CA GLN A 149 8.22 1.11 32.62
C GLN A 149 8.99 0.21 31.67
N LYS A 150 8.29 -0.82 31.18
CA LYS A 150 8.61 -1.55 29.97
C LYS A 150 8.54 -0.55 28.82
N THR A 151 9.56 0.28 28.69
CA THR A 151 9.87 0.97 27.44
C THR A 151 10.27 -0.12 26.47
N SER A 152 9.28 -0.74 25.83
CA SER A 152 9.46 -1.36 24.53
C SER A 152 10.05 -0.24 23.68
N ARG A 153 11.38 -0.18 23.55
CA ARG A 153 12.01 0.72 22.60
C ARG A 153 11.50 0.24 21.25
N GLU A 154 10.55 0.96 20.68
CA GLU A 154 10.13 0.76 19.31
C GLU A 154 11.38 0.93 18.46
N THR A 155 11.98 -0.18 18.02
CA THR A 155 13.05 -0.15 17.04
C THR A 155 12.38 0.04 15.69
N PRO A 156 12.47 1.23 15.06
CA PRO A 156 11.86 1.43 13.76
C PRO A 156 12.53 0.52 12.72
N ILE A 157 11.79 0.17 11.69
CA ILE A 157 12.28 -0.60 10.55
C ILE A 157 12.79 0.39 9.51
N LYS A 158 14.08 0.33 9.21
CA LYS A 158 14.68 1.02 8.08
C LYS A 158 14.34 0.30 6.78
N MET A 159 13.89 1.05 5.80
CA MET A 159 13.62 0.59 4.44
C MET A 159 14.29 1.48 3.41
N GLU A 160 14.73 0.87 2.31
CA GLU A 160 15.33 1.52 1.14
C GLU A 160 14.36 1.41 -0.04
N ILE A 161 13.95 2.55 -0.60
CA ILE A 161 13.17 2.65 -1.83
C ILE A 161 14.14 3.04 -2.95
N ILE A 162 14.41 2.10 -3.83
CA ILE A 162 15.32 2.28 -4.96
C ILE A 162 14.45 2.49 -6.20
N TYR A 163 14.68 3.54 -6.99
CA TYR A 163 13.90 3.85 -8.19
C TYR A 163 14.71 4.59 -9.25
N THR A 164 14.18 4.62 -10.48
CA THR A 164 14.72 5.41 -11.59
C THR A 164 13.85 6.64 -11.74
N ASP A 165 14.48 7.81 -11.69
CA ASP A 165 13.80 9.09 -11.83
C ASP A 165 13.40 9.39 -13.28
N SER A 166 12.66 10.47 -13.50
CA SER A 166 12.23 10.85 -14.85
C SER A 166 13.35 11.40 -15.75
N ARG A 167 14.56 11.60 -15.20
CA ARG A 167 15.79 11.94 -15.95
C ARG A 167 16.63 10.69 -16.25
N GLY A 168 16.22 9.51 -15.78
CA GLY A 168 16.90 8.24 -15.97
C GLY A 168 17.94 7.88 -14.89
N ASN A 169 18.13 8.71 -13.86
CA ASN A 169 19.09 8.42 -12.80
C ASN A 169 18.50 7.47 -11.76
N ARG A 170 19.36 6.60 -11.21
CA ARG A 170 18.97 5.69 -10.13
C ARG A 170 19.16 6.34 -8.77
N ASN A 171 18.10 6.39 -7.98
CA ASN A 171 18.03 7.02 -6.68
C ASN A 171 17.67 6.02 -5.59
N THR A 172 18.09 6.29 -4.34
CA THR A 172 17.72 5.51 -3.16
C THR A 172 17.22 6.45 -2.07
N VAL A 173 16.00 6.21 -1.60
CA VAL A 173 15.37 6.95 -0.51
C VAL A 173 15.25 6.04 0.70
N THR A 174 15.74 6.46 1.85
CA THR A 174 15.64 5.71 3.11
C THR A 174 14.46 6.21 3.92
N LYS A 175 13.64 5.30 4.44
CA LYS A 175 12.54 5.62 5.37
C LYS A 175 12.62 4.75 6.61
N GLU A 176 12.31 5.33 7.76
CA GLU A 176 12.23 4.62 9.03
C GLU A 176 10.76 4.54 9.44
N VAL A 177 10.27 3.33 9.67
CA VAL A 177 8.86 3.07 9.96
C VAL A 177 8.76 2.46 11.34
N ALA A 178 8.13 3.18 12.26
CA ALA A 178 7.76 2.61 13.54
C ALA A 178 6.66 1.56 13.34
N VAL A 179 6.86 0.38 13.92
CA VAL A 179 5.82 -0.65 13.98
C VAL A 179 5.42 -0.83 15.43
N ASN A 180 4.14 -0.72 15.71
CA ASN A 180 3.62 -1.07 17.02
C ASN A 180 3.63 -2.60 17.11
N ALA A 181 4.69 -3.16 17.66
CA ALA A 181 4.76 -4.57 18.05
C ALA A 181 3.86 -4.84 19.28
N GLN A 182 2.59 -4.44 19.22
CA GLN A 182 1.59 -4.79 20.22
C GLN A 182 1.05 -6.18 19.86
N SER A 183 1.86 -7.23 20.08
CA SER A 183 1.37 -8.61 20.11
C SER A 183 2.37 -9.56 20.77
N ALA A 184 1.84 -10.40 21.67
CA ALA A 184 2.40 -11.68 22.14
C ALA A 184 3.51 -11.65 23.21
N LEU A 185 3.20 -11.18 24.42
CA LEU A 185 3.75 -11.83 25.62
C LEU A 185 2.69 -12.75 26.22
N GLN A 186 2.70 -14.03 25.82
CA GLN A 186 2.21 -15.10 26.68
C GLN A 186 3.28 -15.30 27.76
N ILE A 187 3.14 -14.59 28.89
CA ILE A 187 3.89 -14.94 30.10
C ILE A 187 3.22 -16.19 30.65
N THR A 188 3.81 -17.35 30.39
CA THR A 188 3.48 -18.58 31.10
C THR A 188 4.20 -18.53 32.43
N ASP A 189 3.62 -17.84 33.41
CA ASP A 189 4.07 -17.91 34.79
C ASP A 189 3.64 -19.26 35.37
N THR A 190 4.51 -20.27 35.23
CA THR A 190 4.43 -21.48 36.07
C THR A 190 5.02 -21.14 37.44
N ALA A 191 4.23 -20.47 38.27
CA ALA A 191 4.42 -20.45 39.70
C ALA A 191 3.42 -21.43 40.34
N ALA A 192 3.95 -22.42 41.06
CA ALA A 192 3.18 -23.36 41.84
C ALA A 192 2.44 -22.65 42.98
N ALA A 193 1.11 -22.77 43.03
CA ALA A 193 0.32 -23.01 44.25
C ALA A 193 -1.19 -22.93 43.96
N GLY A 194 -1.88 -24.06 44.16
CA GLY A 194 -3.17 -24.12 44.86
C GLY A 194 -4.42 -23.45 44.28
N THR A 195 -5.42 -24.29 44.03
CA THR A 195 -6.89 -24.04 44.10
C THR A 195 -7.65 -23.53 42.87
N SER A 196 -8.40 -24.48 42.29
CA SER A 196 -9.81 -24.38 41.92
C SER A 196 -10.25 -23.41 40.81
N ALA A 197 -10.37 -23.99 39.62
CA ALA A 197 -11.28 -23.68 38.52
C ALA A 197 -12.43 -22.68 38.77
N THR A 198 -12.52 -21.66 37.92
CA THR A 198 -13.79 -21.29 37.26
C THR A 198 -13.47 -20.79 35.86
N GLY A 199 -13.82 -21.60 34.85
CA GLY A 199 -13.41 -21.41 33.47
C GLY A 199 -14.16 -20.27 32.76
N ARG A 200 -13.40 -19.42 32.09
CA ARG A 200 -13.84 -18.74 30.86
C ARG A 200 -12.89 -19.16 29.74
N ARG A 201 -13.26 -20.24 29.04
CA ARG A 201 -12.64 -20.63 27.78
C ARG A 201 -13.03 -19.60 26.73
N PHE A 202 -12.17 -18.61 26.48
CA PHE A 202 -12.20 -17.89 25.23
C PHE A 202 -11.51 -18.76 24.18
N THR A 203 -12.31 -19.46 23.39
CA THR A 203 -11.87 -20.10 22.16
C THR A 203 -11.27 -19.05 21.23
N ARG A 204 -9.98 -19.19 20.91
CA ARG A 204 -9.31 -18.49 19.80
C ARG A 204 -10.11 -18.76 18.52
N GLN A 205 -10.91 -17.80 18.10
CA GLN A 205 -11.51 -17.82 16.77
C GLN A 205 -10.67 -16.89 15.88
N SER A 206 -9.93 -17.50 14.96
CA SER A 206 -9.27 -16.81 13.86
C SER A 206 -10.24 -15.83 13.18
N ALA A 207 -9.80 -14.60 12.93
CA ALA A 207 -10.56 -13.60 12.17
C ALA A 207 -11.01 -14.12 10.78
N SER A 208 -10.29 -15.08 10.20
CA SER A 208 -10.72 -15.75 8.96
C SER A 208 -11.95 -16.64 9.16
N GLN A 209 -12.15 -17.25 10.33
CA GLN A 209 -13.33 -18.09 10.60
C GLN A 209 -14.59 -17.27 10.92
N VAL A 210 -14.45 -16.07 11.50
CA VAL A 210 -15.61 -15.19 11.77
C VAL A 210 -16.19 -14.63 10.47
N PHE A 211 -15.33 -14.30 9.49
CA PHE A 211 -15.75 -13.83 8.17
C PHE A 211 -16.48 -14.92 7.38
N TRP A 212 -15.96 -16.16 7.33
CA TRP A 212 -16.63 -17.27 6.65
C TRP A 212 -17.90 -17.75 7.37
N ALA A 213 -18.00 -17.61 8.70
CA ALA A 213 -19.20 -18.00 9.44
C ALA A 213 -20.39 -17.05 9.22
N LYS A 214 -20.15 -15.73 9.13
CA LYS A 214 -21.21 -14.73 8.90
C LYS A 214 -21.43 -14.40 7.41
N ALA A 215 -20.41 -14.46 6.56
CA ALA A 215 -20.54 -14.11 5.14
C ALA A 215 -21.06 -15.26 4.25
N LYS A 216 -21.14 -16.50 4.76
CA LYS A 216 -21.68 -17.66 4.03
C LYS A 216 -23.06 -17.42 3.43
N TRP A 217 -23.93 -16.70 4.14
CA TRP A 217 -25.30 -16.41 3.69
C TRP A 217 -25.43 -15.18 2.77
N LEU A 218 -24.39 -14.34 2.67
CA LEU A 218 -24.39 -13.13 1.83
C LEU A 218 -23.63 -13.30 0.51
N ILE A 219 -22.63 -14.19 0.46
CA ILE A 219 -21.83 -14.43 -0.75
C ILE A 219 -22.65 -15.19 -1.82
N ALA A 220 -23.47 -16.16 -1.41
CA ALA A 220 -24.32 -16.93 -2.33
C ALA A 220 -25.31 -16.08 -3.14
N PRO A 221 -26.10 -15.16 -2.55
CA PRO A 221 -26.98 -14.28 -3.33
C PRO A 221 -26.20 -13.30 -4.21
N LEU A 222 -25.04 -12.81 -3.77
CA LEU A 222 -24.22 -11.88 -4.55
C LEU A 222 -23.66 -12.55 -5.82
N ILE A 223 -23.16 -13.79 -5.70
CA ILE A 223 -22.67 -14.57 -6.84
C ILE A 223 -23.82 -14.89 -7.80
N LEU A 224 -25.01 -15.24 -7.30
CA LEU A 224 -26.19 -15.47 -8.14
C LEU A 224 -26.63 -14.19 -8.89
N LEU A 225 -26.53 -13.03 -8.25
CA LEU A 225 -26.89 -11.74 -8.85
C LEU A 225 -25.92 -11.35 -9.97
N ILE A 226 -24.60 -11.50 -9.74
CA ILE A 226 -23.56 -11.30 -10.76
C ILE A 226 -23.75 -12.27 -11.91
N PHE A 227 -23.97 -13.56 -11.62
CA PHE A 227 -24.21 -14.59 -12.63
C PHE A 227 -25.45 -14.29 -13.48
N TRP A 228 -26.55 -13.87 -12.85
CA TRP A 228 -27.78 -13.47 -13.53
C TRP A 228 -27.56 -12.27 -14.46
N PHE A 229 -26.79 -11.27 -14.02
CA PHE A 229 -26.50 -10.09 -14.82
C PHE A 229 -25.67 -10.43 -16.08
N ILE A 230 -24.67 -11.30 -15.93
CA ILE A 230 -23.83 -11.78 -17.04
C ILE A 230 -24.66 -12.59 -18.05
N VAL A 231 -25.51 -13.51 -17.58
CA VAL A 231 -26.38 -14.31 -18.45
C VAL A 231 -27.37 -13.42 -19.21
N ARG A 232 -27.98 -12.43 -18.54
CA ARG A 232 -28.93 -11.51 -19.17
C ARG A 232 -28.26 -10.64 -20.25
N GLY A 233 -27.03 -10.18 -19.99
CA GLY A 233 -26.21 -9.45 -20.97
C GLY A 233 -25.88 -10.30 -22.20
N LYS A 234 -25.47 -11.56 -22.00
CA LYS A 234 -25.17 -12.47 -23.12
C LYS A 234 -26.40 -12.85 -23.93
N VAL A 235 -27.56 -13.06 -23.31
CA VAL A 235 -28.81 -13.35 -24.04
C VAL A 235 -29.23 -12.18 -24.92
N LYS A 236 -29.14 -10.94 -24.42
CA LYS A 236 -29.45 -9.75 -25.23
C LYS A 236 -28.54 -9.64 -26.45
N LYS A 237 -27.23 -9.87 -26.28
CA LYS A 237 -26.26 -9.82 -27.40
C LYS A 237 -26.43 -10.98 -28.37
N GLY A 238 -26.62 -12.21 -27.88
CA GLY A 238 -26.79 -13.39 -28.73
C GLY A 238 -28.09 -13.40 -29.54
N ARG A 239 -29.17 -12.77 -29.04
CA ARG A 239 -30.43 -12.61 -29.79
C ARG A 239 -30.35 -11.65 -30.97
N LEU A 240 -29.28 -10.85 -31.07
CA LEU A 240 -29.02 -9.99 -32.24
C LEU A 240 -28.43 -10.79 -33.41
N GLU A 241 -27.78 -11.92 -33.13
CA GLU A 241 -27.14 -12.78 -34.14
C GLU A 241 -27.97 -14.05 -34.46
N ASP A 242 -28.72 -14.59 -33.48
CA ASP A 242 -29.62 -15.75 -33.66
C ASP A 242 -30.91 -15.54 -32.85
N PRO A 243 -32.09 -15.41 -33.50
CA PRO A 243 -33.37 -15.18 -32.81
C PRO A 243 -33.75 -16.30 -31.82
N SER A 244 -33.16 -17.50 -31.97
CA SER A 244 -33.40 -18.66 -31.11
C SER A 244 -32.48 -18.73 -29.87
N TYR A 245 -31.61 -17.74 -29.66
CA TYR A 245 -30.66 -17.74 -28.54
C TYR A 245 -31.34 -17.47 -27.20
N ASN A 246 -31.29 -18.46 -26.31
CA ASN A 246 -31.98 -18.46 -25.02
C ASN A 246 -31.00 -18.64 -23.84
N ALA A 247 -31.46 -18.32 -22.62
CA ALA A 247 -30.66 -18.35 -21.39
C ALA A 247 -29.94 -19.69 -21.15
N LYS A 248 -30.55 -20.82 -21.54
CA LYS A 248 -29.93 -22.17 -21.43
C LYS A 248 -28.62 -22.30 -22.23
N ARG A 249 -28.54 -21.67 -23.43
CA ARG A 249 -27.31 -21.66 -24.24
C ARG A 249 -26.25 -20.75 -23.63
N ALA A 250 -26.64 -19.56 -23.17
CA ALA A 250 -25.74 -18.61 -22.54
C ALA A 250 -25.08 -19.17 -21.26
N ILE A 251 -25.83 -19.91 -20.45
CA ILE A 251 -25.33 -20.60 -19.25
C ILE A 251 -24.35 -21.71 -19.65
N GLY A 252 -24.68 -22.52 -20.66
CA GLY A 252 -23.83 -23.60 -21.15
C GLY A 252 -22.47 -23.11 -21.68
N GLU A 253 -22.44 -21.98 -22.39
CA GLU A 253 -21.20 -21.37 -22.88
C GLU A 253 -20.36 -20.75 -21.76
N LEU A 254 -20.98 -20.28 -20.68
CA LEU A 254 -20.29 -19.67 -19.55
C LEU A 254 -19.62 -20.72 -18.65
N LEU A 255 -20.28 -21.86 -18.43
CA LEU A 255 -19.78 -22.94 -17.57
C LEU A 255 -18.86 -23.92 -18.30
N PHE A 256 -19.05 -24.12 -19.61
CA PHE A 256 -18.29 -25.11 -20.39
C PHE A 256 -17.83 -24.55 -21.76
N PRO A 257 -16.85 -23.64 -21.77
CA PRO A 257 -16.44 -22.92 -22.99
C PRO A 257 -15.85 -23.82 -24.08
N LYS A 258 -15.33 -25.00 -23.72
CA LYS A 258 -14.75 -25.96 -24.70
C LYS A 258 -15.80 -26.62 -25.60
N ARG A 259 -16.99 -26.95 -25.07
CA ARG A 259 -18.08 -27.58 -25.84
C ARG A 259 -18.82 -26.61 -26.76
N ALA A 260 -18.75 -25.31 -26.48
CA ALA A 260 -19.37 -24.27 -27.30
C ALA A 260 -18.66 -24.07 -28.66
N LYS A 261 -17.34 -24.29 -28.70
CA LYS A 261 -16.53 -24.10 -29.92
C LYS A 261 -16.73 -25.22 -30.96
N GLU A 262 -17.04 -26.44 -30.53
CA GLU A 262 -17.35 -27.56 -31.45
C GLU A 262 -18.68 -27.37 -32.17
N LYS A 263 -19.75 -26.97 -31.46
CA LYS A 263 -21.07 -26.74 -32.09
C LYS A 263 -21.11 -25.57 -33.08
N LYS A 264 -20.19 -24.61 -32.96
CA LYS A 264 -20.07 -23.48 -33.90
C LYS A 264 -19.33 -23.86 -35.19
N LYS A 265 -18.59 -24.99 -35.21
CA LYS A 265 -17.93 -25.53 -36.40
C LYS A 265 -18.85 -26.40 -37.25
N GLU A 266 -19.85 -27.07 -36.67
CA GLU A 266 -20.81 -27.89 -37.42
C GLU A 266 -21.94 -27.09 -38.11
N ARG A 267 -22.02 -25.78 -37.85
CA ARG A 267 -23.07 -24.89 -38.40
C ARG A 267 -22.54 -23.84 -39.39
N LYS A 268 -21.35 -24.06 -39.95
CA LYS A 268 -20.82 -23.30 -41.09
C LYS A 268 -20.73 -24.21 -42.30
#